data_AF-A0A931Z113-F1
#
_entry.id   AF-A0A931Z113-F1
#
_cell.length_a   1.000
_cell.length_b   1.000
_cell.length_c   1.000
_cell.angle_alpha   90.00
_cell.angle_beta   90.00
_cell.angle_gamma   90.00
#
_symmetry.space_group_name_H-M   'P 1'
#
loop_
_entity.id
_entity.type
_entity.pdbx_description
1 polymer ?
#
loop_
_entity_poly.entity_id
_entity_poly.type
_entity_poly.pdbx_seq_one_letter_code
_entity_poly.pdbx_strand_id
1 'polypeptide(L)'
;MGVALCAALAPGCARTTLVLPVTLAPAAPTKPAPTRPLRTYESAVNVIAAIMVSDLALPLPSRFTVFVFPTRAAYAGGLANTGLMPASRAAEIAEYSVGLGHHRQLFLNDGALRGACGSTWLAVLTHELTHSAQYELSGGRRGRSEQWIREGMAAWVAYRVLDRLGEATFGDQRERAAREVVGAWRALQDRGLDLVDLGRPRGWEARHRRPGGQAQYRLAFLLTDELIRRGGWERLLEYFRAFAGSDDRFGNFDRAFGLSLDEFERQALESLGHQYAGRDPTGITAPRARDVSGEFPVIGNADPCPVDSD
;
A
#
# COMPACT_ATOMS: atom_id res chain seq x y z
N MET A 1 10.05 -40.88 -49.91
CA MET A 1 10.31 -40.98 -48.46
C MET A 1 10.23 -39.58 -47.88
N GLY A 2 9.12 -39.23 -47.22
CA GLY A 2 8.93 -37.93 -46.57
C GLY A 2 9.09 -38.10 -45.06
N VAL A 3 10.06 -37.41 -44.47
CA VAL A 3 10.25 -37.36 -43.02
C VAL A 3 9.30 -36.29 -42.48
N ALA A 4 8.26 -36.72 -41.75
CA ALA A 4 7.39 -35.81 -41.01
C ALA A 4 8.08 -35.41 -39.70
N LEU A 5 8.36 -34.12 -39.57
CA LEU A 5 8.90 -33.50 -38.35
C LEU A 5 7.74 -33.28 -37.37
N CYS A 6 7.56 -34.20 -36.41
CA CYS A 6 6.66 -33.97 -35.28
C CYS A 6 7.34 -33.02 -34.28
N ALA A 7 7.07 -31.72 -34.41
CA ALA A 7 7.38 -30.75 -33.38
C ALA A 7 6.43 -30.98 -32.18
N ALA A 8 6.93 -31.63 -31.13
CA ALA A 8 6.23 -31.74 -29.86
C ALA A 8 6.22 -30.35 -29.18
N LEU A 9 5.07 -29.67 -29.24
CA LEU A 9 4.79 -28.52 -28.38
C LEU A 9 4.65 -29.04 -26.95
N ALA A 10 5.66 -28.80 -26.11
CA ALA A 10 5.52 -29.01 -24.67
C ALA A 10 4.42 -28.07 -24.14
N PRO A 11 3.39 -28.58 -23.44
CA PRO A 11 2.44 -27.71 -22.77
C PRO A 11 3.18 -27.02 -21.62
N GLY A 12 3.56 -25.76 -21.81
CA GLY A 12 4.02 -24.94 -20.70
C GLY A 12 2.94 -24.94 -19.62
N CYS A 13 3.29 -25.23 -18.37
CA CYS A 13 2.39 -25.17 -17.23
C CYS A 13 1.84 -23.75 -17.08
N ALA A 14 0.74 -23.45 -17.77
CA ALA A 14 0.01 -22.21 -17.60
C ALA A 14 -0.59 -22.24 -16.21
N ARG A 15 0.01 -21.49 -15.27
CA ARG A 15 -0.56 -21.31 -13.94
C ARG A 15 -1.94 -20.67 -14.10
N THR A 16 -2.95 -21.26 -13.48
CA THR A 16 -4.32 -20.73 -13.49
C THR A 16 -4.49 -19.68 -12.41
N THR A 17 -5.48 -18.78 -12.58
CA THR A 17 -5.92 -17.88 -11.50
C THR A 17 -6.28 -18.70 -10.26
N LEU A 18 -5.77 -18.28 -9.11
CA LEU A 18 -6.10 -18.86 -7.81
C LEU A 18 -7.18 -17.99 -7.14
N VAL A 19 -8.24 -18.64 -6.66
CA VAL A 19 -9.36 -18.00 -5.96
C VAL A 19 -9.42 -18.57 -4.55
N LEU A 20 -9.18 -17.72 -3.55
CA LEU A 20 -9.10 -18.10 -2.14
C LEU A 20 -10.25 -17.45 -1.37
N PRO A 21 -11.35 -18.17 -1.13
CA PRO A 21 -12.32 -17.75 -0.12
C PRO A 21 -11.68 -17.88 1.26
N VAL A 22 -11.55 -16.78 1.98
CA VAL A 22 -10.98 -16.73 3.33
C VAL A 22 -12.09 -16.40 4.32
N THR A 23 -12.23 -17.23 5.35
CA THR A 23 -13.01 -16.87 6.53
C THR A 23 -12.07 -16.22 7.51
N LEU A 24 -12.21 -14.90 7.70
CA LEU A 24 -11.39 -14.16 8.65
C LEU A 24 -11.94 -14.44 10.04
N ALA A 25 -11.37 -15.45 10.70
CA ALA A 25 -11.59 -15.74 12.10
C ALA A 25 -10.44 -15.12 12.90
N PRO A 26 -10.63 -13.96 13.56
CA PRO A 26 -9.56 -13.29 14.28
C PRO A 26 -9.29 -14.02 15.59
N ALA A 27 -8.63 -15.17 15.54
CA ALA A 27 -7.85 -15.62 16.68
C ALA A 27 -6.64 -14.70 16.76
N ALA A 28 -6.50 -13.95 17.85
CA ALA A 28 -5.33 -13.09 18.06
C ALA A 28 -4.07 -13.96 17.92
N PRO A 29 -3.07 -13.53 17.13
CA PRO A 29 -1.80 -14.26 17.11
C PRO A 29 -1.23 -14.17 18.52
N THR A 30 -0.91 -15.32 19.13
CA THR A 30 -0.20 -15.33 20.39
C THR A 30 1.12 -14.59 20.23
N LYS A 31 1.60 -13.95 21.30
CA LYS A 31 2.99 -13.46 21.33
C LYS A 31 3.88 -14.64 21.74
N PRO A 32 5.00 -14.90 21.05
CA PRO A 32 5.61 -14.14 19.94
C PRO A 32 4.99 -14.43 18.56
N ALA A 33 5.33 -13.60 17.56
CA ALA A 33 4.95 -13.81 16.15
C ALA A 33 5.20 -15.26 15.67
N PRO A 34 4.44 -15.74 14.67
CA PRO A 34 4.66 -17.08 14.14
C PRO A 34 6.12 -17.28 13.72
N THR A 35 6.74 -18.34 14.22
CA THR A 35 8.15 -18.68 13.96
C THR A 35 8.37 -19.31 12.58
N ARG A 36 7.28 -19.62 11.86
CA ARG A 36 7.35 -20.19 10.52
C ARG A 36 7.17 -19.09 9.47
N PRO A 37 7.99 -19.09 8.40
CA PRO A 37 7.86 -18.13 7.32
C PRO A 37 6.49 -18.24 6.66
N LEU A 38 5.83 -17.09 6.45
CA LEU A 38 4.57 -16.99 5.73
C LEU A 38 4.85 -17.17 4.24
N ARG A 39 4.45 -18.32 3.67
CA ARG A 39 4.79 -18.71 2.29
C ARG A 39 3.59 -18.85 1.35
N THR A 40 2.37 -18.76 1.88
CA THR A 40 1.15 -18.87 1.08
C THR A 40 0.26 -17.66 1.30
N TYR A 41 -0.47 -17.23 0.27
CA TYR A 41 -1.42 -16.12 0.36
C TYR A 41 -2.45 -16.34 1.49
N GLU A 42 -2.98 -17.56 1.64
CA GLU A 42 -3.95 -17.87 2.69
C GLU A 42 -3.36 -17.71 4.10
N SER A 43 -2.17 -18.28 4.36
CA SER A 43 -1.52 -18.15 5.67
C SER A 43 -1.16 -16.69 5.98
N ALA A 44 -0.61 -15.96 5.00
CA ALA A 44 -0.25 -14.56 5.17
C ALA A 44 -1.47 -13.68 5.44
N VAL A 45 -2.54 -13.79 4.64
CA VAL A 45 -3.77 -13.01 4.82
C VAL A 45 -4.41 -13.28 6.17
N ASN A 46 -4.47 -14.55 6.63
CA ASN A 46 -5.02 -14.86 7.95
C ASN A 46 -4.19 -14.26 9.09
N VAL A 47 -2.85 -14.35 9.04
CA VAL A 47 -1.98 -13.79 10.09
C VAL A 47 -2.03 -12.26 10.08
N ILE A 48 -1.97 -11.63 8.91
CA ILE A 48 -2.08 -10.17 8.74
C ILE A 48 -3.43 -9.70 9.29
N ALA A 49 -4.53 -10.35 8.91
CA ALA A 49 -5.86 -10.01 9.39
C ALA A 49 -5.98 -10.13 10.92
N ALA A 50 -5.39 -11.18 11.49
CA ALA A 50 -5.36 -11.37 12.93
C ALA A 50 -4.65 -10.21 13.64
N ILE A 51 -3.48 -9.78 13.15
CA ILE A 51 -2.74 -8.62 13.69
C ILE A 51 -3.55 -7.33 13.53
N MET A 52 -4.12 -7.08 12.35
CA MET A 52 -4.92 -5.88 12.09
C MET A 52 -6.11 -5.78 13.05
N VAL A 53 -6.79 -6.89 13.34
CA VAL A 53 -7.93 -6.92 14.26
C VAL A 53 -7.48 -6.80 15.72
N SER A 54 -6.50 -7.60 16.16
CA SER A 54 -6.13 -7.67 17.58
C SER A 54 -5.26 -6.50 18.05
N ASP A 55 -4.31 -6.07 17.22
CA ASP A 55 -3.27 -5.11 17.64
C ASP A 55 -3.62 -3.69 17.18
N LEU A 56 -4.38 -3.54 16.08
CA LEU A 56 -4.74 -2.24 15.51
C LEU A 56 -6.23 -1.92 15.59
N ALA A 57 -7.06 -2.82 16.15
CA ALA A 57 -8.51 -2.65 16.26
C ALA A 57 -9.21 -2.30 14.93
N LEU A 58 -8.68 -2.81 13.81
CA LEU A 58 -9.25 -2.59 12.49
C LEU A 58 -10.37 -3.60 12.23
N PRO A 59 -11.58 -3.15 11.86
CA PRO A 59 -12.63 -4.07 11.46
C PRO A 59 -12.28 -4.69 10.10
N LEU A 60 -12.55 -5.98 9.94
CA LEU A 60 -12.43 -6.68 8.67
C LEU A 60 -13.70 -7.52 8.43
N PRO A 61 -14.11 -7.73 7.18
CA PRO A 61 -15.29 -8.55 6.88
C PRO A 61 -15.04 -10.00 7.27
N SER A 62 -16.05 -10.67 7.85
CA SER A 62 -15.94 -12.08 8.25
C SER A 62 -15.68 -13.05 7.09
N ARG A 63 -16.05 -12.67 5.87
CA ARG A 63 -15.77 -13.43 4.64
C ARG A 63 -15.13 -12.52 3.61
N PHE A 64 -14.01 -12.96 3.09
CA PHE A 64 -13.17 -12.24 2.17
C PHE A 64 -12.75 -13.14 1.00
N THR A 65 -12.45 -12.61 -0.17
CA THR A 65 -11.96 -13.43 -1.29
C THR A 65 -10.71 -12.82 -1.89
N VAL A 66 -9.64 -13.61 -1.96
CA VAL A 66 -8.38 -13.22 -2.60
C VAL A 66 -8.31 -13.86 -3.98
N PHE A 67 -8.17 -13.03 -5.01
CA PHE A 67 -7.96 -13.42 -6.39
C PHE A 67 -6.51 -13.17 -6.76
N VAL A 68 -5.78 -14.23 -7.08
CA VAL A 68 -4.36 -14.20 -7.39
C VAL A 68 -4.18 -14.56 -8.85
N PHE A 69 -3.75 -13.58 -9.65
CA PHE A 69 -3.63 -13.70 -11.09
C PHE A 69 -2.19 -13.94 -11.50
N PRO A 70 -1.92 -14.91 -12.39
CA PRO A 70 -0.57 -15.32 -12.75
C PRO A 70 0.18 -14.30 -13.63
N THR A 71 -0.56 -13.40 -14.30
CA THR A 71 -0.01 -12.43 -15.26
C THR A 71 -0.74 -11.10 -15.16
N ARG A 72 -0.10 -10.02 -15.64
CA ARG A 72 -0.72 -8.70 -15.76
C ARG A 72 -2.01 -8.73 -16.59
N ALA A 73 -2.03 -9.49 -17.69
CA ALA A 73 -3.22 -9.60 -18.54
C ALA A 73 -4.38 -10.30 -17.81
N ALA A 74 -4.09 -11.38 -17.07
CA ALA A 74 -5.09 -12.04 -16.25
C ALA A 74 -5.57 -11.13 -15.10
N TYR A 75 -4.68 -10.34 -14.51
CA TYR A 75 -5.01 -9.35 -13.48
C TYR A 75 -5.97 -8.28 -14.03
N ALA A 76 -5.65 -7.65 -15.17
CA ALA A 76 -6.53 -6.69 -15.84
C ALA A 76 -7.91 -7.31 -16.16
N GLY A 77 -7.94 -8.53 -16.70
CA GLY A 77 -9.18 -9.25 -16.97
C GLY A 77 -9.98 -9.54 -15.69
N GLY A 78 -9.31 -9.88 -14.58
CA GLY A 78 -9.92 -10.08 -13.28
C GLY A 78 -10.54 -8.80 -12.70
N LEU A 79 -9.83 -7.67 -12.78
CA LEU A 79 -10.35 -6.37 -12.40
C LEU A 79 -11.60 -5.99 -13.20
N ALA A 80 -11.60 -6.25 -14.50
CA ALA A 80 -12.75 -5.97 -15.36
C ALA A 80 -13.96 -6.85 -15.04
N ASN A 81 -13.75 -8.18 -15.02
CA ASN A 81 -14.84 -9.15 -14.96
C ASN A 81 -15.37 -9.36 -13.54
N THR A 82 -14.47 -9.47 -12.55
CA THR A 82 -14.83 -9.75 -11.16
C THR A 82 -14.90 -8.47 -10.33
N GLY A 83 -14.01 -7.51 -10.59
CA GLY A 83 -14.03 -6.19 -9.96
C GLY A 83 -15.07 -5.22 -10.57
N LEU A 84 -15.78 -5.66 -11.62
CA LEU A 84 -16.82 -4.88 -12.33
C LEU A 84 -16.34 -3.50 -12.81
N MET A 85 -15.07 -3.44 -13.19
CA MET A 85 -14.42 -2.23 -13.66
C MET A 85 -14.51 -2.12 -15.19
N PRO A 86 -14.66 -0.92 -15.78
CA PRO A 86 -14.51 -0.75 -17.22
C PRO A 86 -13.17 -1.32 -17.70
N ALA A 87 -13.17 -2.10 -18.78
CA ALA A 87 -11.98 -2.80 -19.26
C ALA A 87 -10.78 -1.86 -19.53
N SER A 88 -11.02 -0.67 -20.08
CA SER A 88 -9.99 0.35 -20.29
C SER A 88 -9.36 0.82 -18.97
N ARG A 89 -10.19 1.02 -17.94
CA ARG A 89 -9.72 1.40 -16.61
C ARG A 89 -8.98 0.25 -15.91
N ALA A 90 -9.46 -0.98 -16.07
CA ALA A 90 -8.79 -2.17 -15.54
C ALA A 90 -7.39 -2.36 -16.15
N ALA A 91 -7.26 -2.15 -17.47
CA ALA A 91 -5.98 -2.17 -18.16
C ALA A 91 -5.04 -1.06 -17.64
N GLU A 92 -5.54 0.18 -17.53
CA GLU A 92 -4.78 1.31 -16.99
C GLU A 92 -4.26 1.03 -15.58
N ILE A 93 -5.12 0.52 -14.67
CA ILE A 93 -4.69 0.15 -13.32
C ILE A 93 -3.62 -0.94 -13.36
N ALA A 94 -3.80 -1.98 -14.17
CA ALA A 94 -2.85 -3.09 -14.27
C ALA A 94 -1.44 -2.69 -14.77
N GLU A 95 -1.28 -1.52 -15.39
CA GLU A 95 0.02 -0.99 -15.78
C GLU A 95 0.89 -0.58 -14.58
N TYR A 96 0.25 -0.05 -13.53
CA TYR A 96 0.95 0.51 -12.36
C TYR A 96 0.54 -0.14 -11.03
N SER A 97 -0.38 -1.11 -11.04
CA SER A 97 -0.88 -1.87 -9.88
C SER A 97 -0.61 -3.39 -9.98
N VAL A 98 -0.08 -3.96 -8.89
CA VAL A 98 0.15 -5.38 -8.56
C VAL A 98 -0.85 -5.87 -7.52
N GLY A 99 -1.69 -4.98 -7.00
CA GLY A 99 -2.62 -5.20 -5.89
C GLY A 99 -3.75 -4.17 -5.91
N LEU A 100 -4.97 -4.64 -5.62
CA LEU A 100 -6.13 -3.77 -5.45
C LEU A 100 -7.06 -4.34 -4.37
N GLY A 101 -7.19 -3.60 -3.27
CA GLY A 101 -8.15 -3.87 -2.19
C GLY A 101 -9.53 -3.26 -2.44
N HIS A 102 -10.56 -4.10 -2.37
CA HIS A 102 -11.97 -3.73 -2.31
C HIS A 102 -12.59 -4.18 -0.99
N HIS A 103 -13.86 -3.82 -0.73
CA HIS A 103 -14.54 -4.11 0.54
C HIS A 103 -14.38 -5.56 1.01
N ARG A 104 -14.67 -6.54 0.14
CA ARG A 104 -14.64 -7.97 0.48
C ARG A 104 -13.74 -8.79 -0.45
N GLN A 105 -12.90 -8.11 -1.22
CA GLN A 105 -12.13 -8.71 -2.30
C GLN A 105 -10.73 -8.12 -2.34
N LEU A 106 -9.75 -8.96 -2.63
CA LEU A 106 -8.38 -8.56 -2.90
C LEU A 106 -7.96 -9.13 -4.24
N PHE A 107 -7.46 -8.29 -5.13
CA PHE A 107 -6.94 -8.70 -6.44
C PHE A 107 -5.42 -8.53 -6.43
N LEU A 108 -4.67 -9.55 -6.84
CA LEU A 108 -3.20 -9.55 -6.79
C LEU A 108 -2.61 -10.06 -8.11
N ASN A 109 -1.57 -9.38 -8.60
CA ASN A 109 -0.77 -9.81 -9.73
C ASN A 109 0.45 -10.61 -9.23
N ASP A 110 0.30 -11.93 -9.09
CA ASP A 110 1.37 -12.85 -8.68
C ASP A 110 2.57 -12.79 -9.63
N GLY A 111 2.32 -12.54 -10.92
CA GLY A 111 3.37 -12.39 -11.91
C GLY A 111 4.35 -11.27 -11.57
N ALA A 112 3.84 -10.13 -11.08
CA ALA A 112 4.64 -8.97 -10.73
C ALA A 112 5.19 -9.03 -9.29
N LEU A 113 4.60 -9.84 -8.41
CA LEU A 113 5.09 -10.10 -7.05
C LEU A 113 6.12 -11.25 -6.99
N ARG A 114 6.33 -11.97 -8.09
CA ARG A 114 7.23 -13.12 -8.15
C ARG A 114 8.68 -12.66 -7.96
N GLY A 115 9.37 -13.26 -6.98
CA GLY A 115 10.77 -12.94 -6.67
C GLY A 115 10.95 -11.70 -5.81
N ALA A 116 9.86 -11.04 -5.42
CA ALA A 116 9.86 -10.00 -4.41
C ALA A 116 10.42 -10.51 -3.09
N CYS A 117 11.03 -9.62 -2.30
CA CYS A 117 11.31 -9.93 -0.90
C CYS A 117 10.04 -10.30 -0.13
N GLY A 118 10.19 -11.22 0.83
CA GLY A 118 9.09 -11.62 1.72
C GLY A 118 8.44 -10.42 2.40
N SER A 119 9.25 -9.48 2.92
CA SER A 119 8.77 -8.24 3.53
C SER A 119 8.01 -7.33 2.57
N THR A 120 8.45 -7.23 1.30
CA THR A 120 7.73 -6.51 0.24
C THR A 120 6.39 -7.15 -0.05
N TRP A 121 6.38 -8.47 -0.24
CA TRP A 121 5.16 -9.23 -0.52
C TRP A 121 4.15 -9.08 0.62
N LEU A 122 4.60 -9.19 1.88
CA LEU A 122 3.78 -8.97 3.07
C LEU A 122 3.28 -7.52 3.19
N ALA A 123 4.11 -6.53 2.82
CA ALA A 123 3.72 -5.12 2.81
C ALA A 123 2.56 -4.88 1.86
N VAL A 124 2.65 -5.40 0.62
CA VAL A 124 1.60 -5.27 -0.39
C VAL A 124 0.31 -5.94 0.08
N LEU A 125 0.38 -7.17 0.60
CA LEU A 125 -0.81 -7.85 1.13
C LEU A 125 -1.49 -7.05 2.24
N THR A 126 -0.70 -6.49 3.15
CA THR A 126 -1.23 -5.70 4.27
C THR A 126 -1.82 -4.38 3.79
N HIS A 127 -1.14 -3.67 2.89
CA HIS A 127 -1.60 -2.42 2.30
C HIS A 127 -2.98 -2.61 1.68
N GLU A 128 -3.11 -3.59 0.79
CA GLU A 128 -4.37 -3.82 0.08
C GLU A 128 -5.48 -4.34 1.01
N LEU A 129 -5.15 -5.19 1.99
CA LEU A 129 -6.12 -5.63 2.99
C LEU A 129 -6.61 -4.46 3.86
N THR A 130 -5.76 -3.46 4.11
CA THR A 130 -6.14 -2.25 4.86
C THR A 130 -7.25 -1.46 4.18
N HIS A 131 -7.32 -1.46 2.85
CA HIS A 131 -8.45 -0.84 2.16
C HIS A 131 -9.78 -1.50 2.52
N SER A 132 -9.80 -2.83 2.74
CA SER A 132 -11.01 -3.54 3.20
C SER A 132 -11.47 -3.05 4.57
N ALA A 133 -10.52 -2.80 5.47
CA ALA A 133 -10.82 -2.21 6.78
C ALA A 133 -11.34 -0.77 6.67
N GLN A 134 -10.82 0.02 5.73
CA GLN A 134 -11.35 1.37 5.46
C GLN A 134 -12.79 1.32 4.94
N TYR A 135 -13.15 0.34 4.12
CA TYR A 135 -14.54 0.10 3.73
C TYR A 135 -15.41 -0.26 4.94
N GLU A 136 -14.99 -1.21 5.79
CA GLU A 136 -15.72 -1.59 7.00
C GLU A 136 -15.92 -0.40 7.95
N LEU A 137 -14.87 0.40 8.21
CA LEU A 137 -14.96 1.60 9.04
C LEU A 137 -16.01 2.58 8.51
N SER A 138 -16.09 2.75 7.19
CA SER A 138 -17.03 3.67 6.55
C SER A 138 -18.37 3.01 6.20
N GLY A 139 -18.76 1.91 6.85
CA GLY A 139 -20.08 1.28 6.66
C GLY A 139 -20.24 0.53 5.34
N GLY A 140 -19.14 -0.06 4.84
CA GLY A 140 -19.11 -0.88 3.61
C GLY A 140 -19.02 -0.09 2.31
N ARG A 141 -18.86 1.24 2.37
CA ARG A 141 -18.70 2.12 1.20
C ARG A 141 -17.27 2.62 1.10
N ARG A 142 -16.87 3.12 -0.07
CA ARG A 142 -15.55 3.72 -0.22
C ARG A 142 -15.44 5.06 0.52
N GLY A 143 -16.55 5.79 0.59
CA GLY A 143 -16.62 7.17 1.06
C GLY A 143 -15.82 8.13 0.16
N ARG A 144 -15.85 9.41 0.53
CA ARG A 144 -15.07 10.48 -0.10
C ARG A 144 -13.80 10.87 0.67
N SER A 145 -13.32 10.03 1.59
CA SER A 145 -12.13 10.33 2.39
C SER A 145 -10.92 10.71 1.53
N GLU A 146 -10.07 11.58 2.09
CA GLU A 146 -8.88 12.10 1.44
C GLU A 146 -8.02 10.94 0.94
N GLN A 147 -7.81 10.88 -0.38
CA GLN A 147 -7.09 9.78 -1.02
C GLN A 147 -5.68 9.60 -0.45
N TRP A 148 -4.97 10.69 -0.15
CA TRP A 148 -3.66 10.61 0.49
C TRP A 148 -3.71 10.02 1.90
N ILE A 149 -4.77 10.24 2.68
CA ILE A 149 -4.97 9.59 3.99
C ILE A 149 -5.27 8.10 3.79
N ARG A 150 -6.04 7.74 2.75
CA ARG A 150 -6.34 6.33 2.43
C ARG A 150 -5.06 5.53 2.15
N GLU A 151 -4.22 6.03 1.27
CA GLU A 151 -2.96 5.37 0.92
C GLU A 151 -1.94 5.45 2.06
N GLY A 152 -1.90 6.58 2.77
CA GLY A 152 -1.00 6.76 3.91
C GLY A 152 -1.34 5.85 5.09
N MET A 153 -2.61 5.64 5.39
CA MET A 153 -3.05 4.67 6.41
C MET A 153 -2.68 3.24 6.00
N ALA A 154 -2.90 2.88 4.73
CA ALA A 154 -2.56 1.55 4.23
C ALA A 154 -1.06 1.25 4.34
N ALA A 155 -0.21 2.23 3.99
CA ALA A 155 1.23 2.14 4.20
C ALA A 155 1.63 2.10 5.69
N TRP A 156 1.00 2.93 6.53
CA TRP A 156 1.26 2.95 7.97
C TRP A 156 0.94 1.59 8.62
N VAL A 157 -0.22 1.02 8.31
CA VAL A 157 -0.63 -0.31 8.80
C VAL A 157 0.33 -1.39 8.29
N ALA A 158 0.73 -1.35 7.01
CA ALA A 158 1.73 -2.26 6.47
C ALA A 158 3.03 -2.25 7.28
N TYR A 159 3.57 -1.08 7.63
CA TYR A 159 4.78 -1.01 8.46
C TYR A 159 4.59 -1.53 9.87
N ARG A 160 3.43 -1.28 10.49
CA ARG A 160 3.14 -1.81 11.84
C ARG A 160 3.01 -3.32 11.84
N VAL A 161 2.44 -3.90 10.80
CA VAL A 161 2.35 -5.36 10.65
C VAL A 161 3.72 -5.98 10.39
N LEU A 162 4.55 -5.38 9.53
CA LEU A 162 5.92 -5.85 9.31
C LEU A 162 6.75 -5.81 10.61
N ASP A 163 6.63 -4.73 11.38
CA ASP A 163 7.28 -4.56 12.69
C ASP A 163 6.82 -5.64 13.66
N ARG A 164 5.51 -5.91 13.69
CA ARG A 164 4.91 -6.97 14.52
C ARG A 164 5.34 -8.38 14.11
N LEU A 165 5.63 -8.60 12.82
CA LEU A 165 6.14 -9.86 12.28
C LEU A 165 7.66 -10.02 12.43
N GLY A 166 8.38 -8.94 12.76
CA GLY A 166 9.84 -8.94 12.82
C GLY A 166 10.53 -8.88 11.45
N GLU A 167 9.80 -8.48 10.40
CA GLU A 167 10.29 -8.44 9.01
C GLU A 167 10.98 -7.12 8.65
N ALA A 168 10.59 -6.02 9.32
CA ALA A 168 11.21 -4.71 9.21
C ALA A 168 10.74 -3.84 10.37
N THR A 169 11.58 -2.95 10.91
CA THR A 169 11.13 -2.07 12.00
C THR A 169 10.34 -0.88 11.48
N PHE A 170 9.35 -0.42 12.25
CA PHE A 170 8.59 0.79 11.89
C PHE A 170 9.49 2.04 11.79
N GLY A 171 10.49 2.15 12.67
CA GLY A 171 11.43 3.26 12.71
C GLY A 171 12.27 3.37 11.44
N ASP A 172 12.84 2.25 10.99
CA ASP A 172 13.68 2.21 9.77
C ASP A 172 12.86 2.55 8.52
N GLN A 173 11.62 2.06 8.44
CA GLN A 173 10.72 2.35 7.33
C GLN A 173 10.33 3.83 7.30
N ARG A 174 10.09 4.43 8.48
CA ARG A 174 9.82 5.86 8.60
C ARG A 174 11.00 6.70 8.17
N GLU A 175 12.21 6.34 8.58
CA GLU A 175 13.43 7.06 8.20
C GLU A 175 13.72 6.94 6.70
N ARG A 176 13.54 5.74 6.13
CA ARG A 176 13.67 5.52 4.69
C ARG A 176 12.68 6.36 3.89
N ALA A 177 11.41 6.36 4.27
CA ALA A 177 10.38 7.18 3.63
C ALA A 177 10.75 8.68 3.69
N ALA A 178 11.27 9.15 4.83
CA ALA A 178 11.74 10.52 4.96
C ALA A 178 12.91 10.82 4.00
N ARG A 179 13.93 9.96 3.92
CA ARG A 179 15.05 10.14 2.97
C ARG A 179 14.58 10.22 1.52
N GLU A 180 13.65 9.36 1.12
CA GLU A 180 13.08 9.37 -0.24
C GLU A 180 12.29 10.66 -0.53
N VAL A 181 11.50 11.15 0.43
CA VAL A 181 10.78 12.43 0.29
C VAL A 181 11.74 13.62 0.23
N VAL A 182 12.84 13.60 0.99
CA VAL A 182 13.89 14.62 0.95
C VAL A 182 14.59 14.66 -0.40
N GLY A 183 14.99 13.50 -0.91
CA GLY A 183 15.62 13.40 -2.23
C GLY A 183 14.70 13.95 -3.34
N ALA A 184 13.39 13.79 -3.17
CA ALA A 184 12.38 14.33 -4.08
C ALA A 184 11.88 15.74 -3.73
N TRP A 185 12.38 16.38 -2.66
CA TRP A 185 11.74 17.53 -2.02
C TRP A 185 11.57 18.72 -2.95
N ARG A 186 12.62 19.09 -3.72
CA ARG A 186 12.52 20.17 -4.72
C ARG A 186 11.43 19.88 -5.76
N ALA A 187 11.39 18.67 -6.28
CA ALA A 187 10.36 18.26 -7.23
C ALA A 187 8.95 18.25 -6.62
N LEU A 188 8.83 18.02 -5.31
CA LEU A 188 7.56 18.11 -4.58
C LEU A 188 7.14 19.56 -4.31
N GLN A 189 8.09 20.44 -3.94
CA GLN A 189 7.88 21.86 -3.61
C GLN A 189 7.55 22.73 -4.82
N ASP A 190 8.32 22.62 -5.91
CA ASP A 190 8.13 23.41 -7.14
C ASP A 190 6.73 23.27 -7.75
N ARG A 191 5.96 22.30 -7.26
CA ARG A 191 4.66 21.88 -7.80
C ARG A 191 3.48 22.20 -6.89
N GLY A 192 3.74 22.72 -5.69
CA GLY A 192 2.75 22.81 -4.62
C GLY A 192 2.39 21.42 -4.07
N LEU A 193 2.37 21.28 -2.75
CA LEU A 193 1.60 20.22 -2.14
C LEU A 193 0.18 20.77 -2.05
N ASP A 194 -0.72 20.31 -2.91
CA ASP A 194 -2.15 20.61 -2.83
C ASP A 194 -2.85 19.37 -2.28
N LEU A 195 -3.07 19.34 -0.97
CA LEU A 195 -3.75 18.24 -0.28
C LEU A 195 -5.21 18.14 -0.69
N VAL A 196 -5.85 19.22 -1.14
CA VAL A 196 -7.23 19.19 -1.64
C VAL A 196 -7.32 18.39 -2.94
N ASP A 197 -6.37 18.58 -3.85
CA ASP A 197 -6.26 17.83 -5.12
C ASP A 197 -5.76 16.41 -4.88
N LEU A 198 -4.71 16.23 -4.09
CA LEU A 198 -4.21 14.90 -3.67
C LEU A 198 -5.24 14.09 -2.90
N GLY A 199 -6.21 14.76 -2.29
CA GLY A 199 -7.37 14.17 -1.65
C GLY A 199 -8.36 13.50 -2.60
N ARG A 200 -8.28 13.81 -3.90
CA ARG A 200 -9.20 13.27 -4.92
C ARG A 200 -8.51 12.14 -5.67
N PRO A 201 -9.24 11.06 -6.05
CA PRO A 201 -8.67 9.99 -6.87
C PRO A 201 -8.01 10.49 -8.17
N ARG A 202 -8.65 11.44 -8.85
CA ARG A 202 -8.10 12.02 -10.09
C ARG A 202 -6.80 12.81 -9.87
N GLY A 203 -6.74 13.64 -8.84
CA GLY A 203 -5.54 14.40 -8.50
C GLY A 203 -4.39 13.47 -8.08
N TRP A 204 -4.71 12.48 -7.25
CA TRP A 204 -3.79 11.41 -6.87
C TRP A 204 -3.19 10.67 -8.09
N GLU A 205 -4.04 10.20 -9.00
CA GLU A 205 -3.62 9.48 -10.22
C GLU A 205 -2.84 10.38 -11.19
N ALA A 206 -3.27 11.63 -11.35
CA ALA A 206 -2.58 12.60 -12.20
C ALA A 206 -1.16 12.91 -11.69
N ARG A 207 -0.95 12.90 -10.37
CA ARG A 207 0.37 13.06 -9.77
C ARG A 207 1.19 11.77 -9.83
N HIS A 208 0.57 10.61 -9.61
CA HIS A 208 1.24 9.31 -9.65
C HIS A 208 1.90 9.02 -11.01
N ARG A 209 1.24 9.37 -12.12
CA ARG A 209 1.76 9.15 -13.48
C ARG A 209 2.97 10.01 -13.87
N ARG A 210 3.41 10.92 -13.01
CA ARG A 210 4.55 11.81 -13.28
C ARG A 210 5.84 11.22 -12.70
N PRO A 211 7.01 11.58 -13.25
CA PRO A 211 8.29 11.22 -12.63
C PRO A 211 8.32 11.61 -11.14
N GLY A 212 8.71 10.67 -10.27
CA GLY A 212 8.68 10.84 -8.82
C GLY A 212 7.37 10.46 -8.12
N GLY A 213 6.40 9.86 -8.83
CA GLY A 213 5.12 9.38 -8.25
C GLY A 213 5.26 8.39 -7.07
N GLN A 214 6.43 7.78 -6.91
CA GLN A 214 6.81 6.95 -5.76
C GLN A 214 6.86 7.73 -4.44
N ALA A 215 7.51 8.90 -4.47
CA ALA A 215 7.66 9.76 -3.30
C ALA A 215 6.32 10.28 -2.77
N GLN A 216 5.26 10.24 -3.59
CA GLN A 216 3.90 10.59 -3.17
C GLN A 216 3.33 9.61 -2.14
N TYR A 217 3.55 8.29 -2.30
CA TYR A 217 3.11 7.30 -1.32
C TYR A 217 3.86 7.45 0.01
N ARG A 218 5.17 7.73 -0.08
CA ARG A 218 6.00 8.03 1.10
C ARG A 218 5.56 9.29 1.82
N LEU A 219 5.25 10.34 1.06
CA LEU A 219 4.71 11.57 1.61
C LEU A 219 3.35 11.33 2.28
N ALA A 220 2.44 10.62 1.62
CA ALA A 220 1.14 10.26 2.18
C ALA A 220 1.26 9.48 3.49
N PHE A 221 2.20 8.52 3.55
CA PHE A 221 2.55 7.82 4.78
C PHE A 221 3.04 8.79 5.86
N LEU A 222 4.03 9.65 5.58
CA LEU A 222 4.58 10.59 6.58
C LEU A 222 3.54 11.60 7.08
N LEU A 223 2.67 12.10 6.20
CA LEU A 223 1.57 12.98 6.56
C LEU A 223 0.55 12.26 7.45
N THR A 224 0.24 11.01 7.15
CA THR A 224 -0.69 10.20 7.97
C THR A 224 -0.07 9.85 9.31
N ASP A 225 1.22 9.50 9.34
CA ASP A 225 1.98 9.28 10.57
C ASP A 225 1.98 10.56 11.44
N GLU A 226 2.11 11.73 10.84
CA GLU A 226 2.02 13.01 11.54
C GLU A 226 0.65 13.25 12.18
N LEU A 227 -0.45 12.94 11.48
CA LEU A 227 -1.80 12.99 12.05
C LEU A 227 -1.93 12.05 13.25
N ILE A 228 -1.44 10.81 13.13
CA ILE A 228 -1.49 9.81 14.20
C ILE A 228 -0.64 10.25 15.39
N ARG A 229 0.55 10.80 15.18
CA ARG A 229 1.41 11.30 16.27
C ARG A 229 0.77 12.45 17.05
N ARG A 230 0.02 13.33 16.38
CA ARG A 230 -0.64 14.49 17.00
C ARG A 230 -1.93 14.11 17.70
N GLY A 231 -2.74 13.31 17.04
CA GLY A 231 -4.12 13.05 17.44
C GLY A 231 -4.37 11.68 18.05
N GLY A 232 -3.45 10.74 17.88
CA GLY A 232 -3.65 9.33 18.17
C GLY A 232 -4.26 8.56 17.00
N TRP A 233 -4.15 7.23 17.09
CA TRP A 233 -4.68 6.30 16.09
C TRP A 233 -6.21 6.32 16.05
N GLU A 234 -6.84 6.49 17.20
CA GLU A 234 -8.30 6.49 17.37
C GLU A 234 -8.96 7.60 16.54
N ARG A 235 -8.36 8.80 16.48
CA ARG A 235 -8.87 9.91 15.67
C ARG A 235 -8.85 9.61 14.19
N LEU A 236 -7.84 8.88 13.71
CA LEU A 236 -7.81 8.43 12.32
C LEU A 236 -8.93 7.41 12.05
N LEU A 237 -9.21 6.51 12.99
CA LEU A 237 -10.36 5.60 12.87
C LEU A 237 -11.70 6.34 12.87
N GLU A 238 -11.86 7.34 13.75
CA GLU A 238 -13.04 8.21 13.79
C GLU A 238 -13.25 8.97 12.47
N TYR A 239 -12.16 9.49 11.89
CA TYR A 239 -12.17 10.14 10.58
C TYR A 239 -12.79 9.22 9.50
N PHE A 240 -12.35 7.95 9.43
CA PHE A 240 -12.92 7.00 8.47
C PHE A 240 -14.37 6.62 8.80
N ARG A 241 -14.71 6.45 10.09
CA ARG A 241 -16.08 6.13 10.53
C ARG A 241 -17.08 7.21 10.17
N ALA A 242 -16.68 8.47 10.17
CA ALA A 242 -17.57 9.58 9.80
C ALA A 242 -18.13 9.43 8.37
N PHE A 243 -17.41 8.76 7.46
CA PHE A 243 -17.87 8.51 6.09
C PHE A 243 -18.98 7.46 5.97
N ALA A 244 -19.33 6.76 7.05
CA ALA A 244 -20.54 5.95 7.08
C ALA A 244 -21.81 6.80 6.93
N GLY A 245 -21.80 8.01 7.50
CA GLY A 245 -22.96 8.91 7.54
C GLY A 245 -22.81 10.24 6.79
N SER A 246 -21.59 10.62 6.37
CA SER A 246 -21.34 11.91 5.73
C SER A 246 -20.22 11.87 4.70
N ASP A 247 -20.46 12.47 3.54
CA ASP A 247 -19.47 12.65 2.47
C ASP A 247 -18.73 14.01 2.54
N ASP A 248 -18.96 14.76 3.64
CA ASP A 248 -18.31 16.04 3.94
C ASP A 248 -16.83 15.82 4.31
N ARG A 249 -15.98 15.84 3.27
CA ARG A 249 -14.53 15.68 3.38
C ARG A 249 -13.89 16.58 4.43
N PHE A 250 -14.16 17.87 4.32
CA PHE A 250 -13.48 18.89 5.11
C PHE A 250 -14.01 18.92 6.54
N GLY A 251 -15.33 18.85 6.73
CA GLY A 251 -15.88 18.79 8.09
C GLY A 251 -15.59 17.47 8.80
N ASN A 252 -15.49 16.33 8.09
CA ASN A 252 -15.02 15.08 8.70
C ASN A 252 -13.56 15.20 9.15
N PHE A 253 -12.70 15.83 8.35
CA PHE A 253 -11.30 16.08 8.70
C PHE A 253 -11.18 16.99 9.93
N ASP A 254 -11.86 18.13 9.90
CA ASP A 254 -11.88 19.11 10.98
C ASP A 254 -12.38 18.49 12.30
N ARG A 255 -13.51 17.77 12.29
CA ARG A 255 -14.04 17.11 13.48
C ARG A 255 -13.08 16.07 14.06
N ALA A 256 -12.41 15.29 13.21
CA ALA A 256 -11.51 14.24 13.67
C ALA A 256 -10.20 14.80 14.23
N PHE A 257 -9.61 15.79 13.56
CA PHE A 257 -8.25 16.25 13.87
C PHE A 257 -8.20 17.59 14.61
N GLY A 258 -9.29 18.36 14.63
CA GLY A 258 -9.37 19.67 15.28
C GLY A 258 -8.63 20.78 14.53
N LEU A 259 -8.41 20.61 13.23
CA LEU A 259 -7.81 21.61 12.35
C LEU A 259 -8.30 21.43 10.90
N SER A 260 -8.29 22.50 10.13
CA SER A 260 -8.60 22.46 8.71
C SER A 260 -7.50 21.78 7.89
N LEU A 261 -7.84 21.31 6.69
CA LEU A 261 -6.87 20.68 5.79
C LEU A 261 -5.74 21.64 5.39
N ASP A 262 -6.05 22.92 5.17
CA ASP A 262 -5.08 23.95 4.81
C ASP A 262 -4.12 24.28 5.97
N GLU A 263 -4.64 24.30 7.20
CA GLU A 263 -3.79 24.42 8.39
C GLU A 263 -2.86 23.22 8.55
N PHE A 264 -3.38 22.01 8.31
CA PHE A 264 -2.57 20.80 8.36
C PHE A 264 -1.44 20.85 7.33
N GLU A 265 -1.77 21.17 6.08
CA GLU A 265 -0.83 21.24 4.97
C GLU A 265 0.36 22.16 5.30
N ARG A 266 0.07 23.38 5.74
CA ARG A 266 1.12 24.35 6.11
C ARG A 266 2.01 23.83 7.23
N GLN A 267 1.42 23.32 8.31
CA GLN A 267 2.16 22.83 9.46
C GLN A 267 2.97 21.57 9.15
N ALA A 268 2.44 20.66 8.34
CA ALA A 268 3.10 19.43 7.97
C ALA A 268 4.27 19.69 7.02
N LEU A 269 4.11 20.59 6.03
CA LEU A 269 5.20 21.03 5.16
C LEU A 269 6.32 21.70 5.93
N GLU A 270 5.98 22.58 6.88
CA GLU A 270 6.96 23.23 7.74
C GLU A 270 7.72 22.20 8.59
N SER A 271 7.02 21.25 9.21
CA SER A 271 7.63 20.20 10.01
C SER A 271 8.55 19.29 9.19
N LEU A 272 8.11 18.87 7.99
CA LEU A 272 8.93 18.06 7.08
C LEU A 272 10.14 18.86 6.57
N GLY A 273 9.95 20.15 6.28
CA GLY A 273 11.02 21.07 5.91
C GLY A 273 12.07 21.24 7.02
N HIS A 274 11.66 21.52 8.25
CA HIS A 274 12.60 21.68 9.37
C HIS A 274 13.31 20.39 9.74
N GLN A 275 12.58 19.26 9.80
CA GLN A 275 13.16 17.98 10.19
C GLN A 275 14.14 17.44 9.14
N TYR A 276 13.95 17.80 7.87
CA TYR A 276 14.63 17.08 6.79
C TYR A 276 15.26 17.94 5.68
N ALA A 277 14.89 19.21 5.51
CA ALA A 277 15.55 20.12 4.54
C ALA A 277 16.79 20.84 5.11
N GLY A 278 16.99 20.83 6.44
CA GLY A 278 18.21 21.30 7.09
C GLY A 278 19.39 20.31 7.05
N ARG A 279 19.17 19.10 6.52
CA ARG A 279 20.23 18.11 6.26
C ARG A 279 20.70 18.29 4.83
N ASP A 280 21.88 18.91 4.67
CA ASP A 280 22.55 19.01 3.38
C ASP A 280 22.67 17.61 2.73
N PRO A 281 22.11 17.38 1.53
CA PRO A 281 22.25 16.11 0.83
C PRO A 281 23.72 15.79 0.48
N THR A 282 24.62 16.76 0.58
CA THR A 282 26.05 16.60 0.29
C THR A 282 26.94 16.36 1.53
N GLY A 283 26.39 16.48 2.74
CA GLY A 283 27.13 16.28 4.00
C GLY A 283 27.21 14.82 4.48
N ILE A 284 26.51 13.91 3.82
CA ILE A 284 26.69 12.46 3.99
C ILE A 284 27.61 12.03 2.84
N THR A 285 28.86 11.69 3.16
CA THR A 285 29.71 10.97 2.21
C THR A 285 28.92 9.79 1.67
N ALA A 286 28.55 9.88 0.39
CA ALA A 286 27.93 8.77 -0.30
C ALA A 286 28.83 7.54 -0.07
N PRO A 287 28.35 6.45 0.55
CA PRO A 287 29.08 5.20 0.44
C PRO A 287 29.25 4.95 -1.06
N ARG A 288 30.49 4.63 -1.46
CA ARG A 288 30.84 4.28 -2.86
C ARG A 288 29.70 3.48 -3.44
N ALA A 289 29.21 3.92 -4.61
CA ALA A 289 28.16 3.28 -5.38
C ALA A 289 28.34 1.75 -5.35
N ARG A 290 27.66 1.12 -4.39
CA ARG A 290 27.14 -0.21 -4.55
C ARG A 290 25.79 0.02 -5.17
N ASP A 291 25.51 -0.74 -6.20
CA ASP A 291 24.21 -0.83 -6.83
C ASP A 291 23.20 -1.22 -5.75
N VAL A 292 22.48 -0.24 -5.19
CA VAL A 292 21.40 -0.45 -4.23
C VAL A 292 20.11 0.01 -4.89
N SER A 293 19.65 -0.80 -5.83
CA SER A 293 18.32 -0.73 -6.46
C SER A 293 17.24 -1.24 -5.48
N GLY A 294 17.12 -0.58 -4.34
CA GLY A 294 16.06 -0.83 -3.37
C GLY A 294 15.09 0.35 -3.40
N GLU A 295 14.16 0.35 -4.33
CA GLU A 295 12.96 1.18 -4.32
C GLU A 295 11.95 0.58 -3.33
N PHE A 296 10.99 1.38 -2.90
CA PHE A 296 9.76 0.79 -2.37
C PHE A 296 8.97 0.34 -3.59
N PRO A 297 8.38 -0.86 -3.58
CA PRO A 297 7.46 -1.19 -4.63
C PRO A 297 6.28 -0.24 -4.51
N VAL A 298 6.17 0.70 -5.45
CA VAL A 298 4.83 0.90 -6.01
C VAL A 298 4.35 -0.47 -6.39
N ILE A 299 3.06 -0.55 -6.34
CA ILE A 299 2.22 -1.54 -6.93
C ILE A 299 2.59 -1.79 -8.44
N GLY A 300 3.81 -1.62 -8.98
CA GLY A 300 4.18 -1.77 -10.38
C GLY A 300 5.40 -2.66 -10.63
N ASN A 301 6.37 -2.73 -9.72
CA ASN A 301 7.54 -3.62 -9.79
C ASN A 301 8.00 -3.97 -8.38
N ALA A 302 8.02 -5.26 -8.04
CA ALA A 302 8.60 -5.71 -6.79
C ALA A 302 10.11 -5.88 -6.96
N ASP A 303 10.89 -5.16 -6.17
CA ASP A 303 12.34 -5.25 -6.27
C ASP A 303 12.87 -6.62 -5.80
N PRO A 304 13.92 -7.15 -6.46
CA PRO A 304 14.62 -8.33 -5.98
C PRO A 304 15.34 -8.02 -4.66
N CYS A 305 15.49 -9.04 -3.82
CA CYS A 305 16.23 -8.85 -2.57
C CYS A 305 17.70 -8.49 -2.82
N PRO A 306 18.29 -7.65 -1.96
CA PRO A 306 19.73 -7.61 -1.86
C PRO A 306 20.19 -9.03 -1.56
N VAL A 307 21.04 -9.57 -2.42
CA VAL A 307 21.73 -10.82 -2.14
C VAL A 307 22.74 -10.50 -1.06
N ASP A 308 22.62 -11.12 0.11
CA ASP A 308 23.69 -11.06 1.10
C ASP A 308 24.93 -11.66 0.44
N SER A 309 25.89 -10.80 0.11
CA SER A 309 27.22 -11.23 -0.27
C SER A 309 27.91 -11.70 1.00
N ASP A 310 27.90 -13.01 1.22
CA ASP A 310 28.80 -13.72 2.16
C ASP A 310 30.27 -13.30 1.96
#